data_AF-A0A1V6CLM2-F1
#
_entry.id   AF-A0A1V6CLM2-F1
#
_cell.length_a   1.000
_cell.length_b   1.000
_cell.length_c   1.000
_cell.angle_alpha   90.00
_cell.angle_beta   90.00
_cell.angle_gamma   90.00
#
_symmetry.space_group_name_H-M   'P 1'
#
loop_
_entity.id
_entity.type
_entity.pdbx_description
1 polymer ?
#
loop_
_entity_poly.entity_id
_entity_poly.type
_entity_poly.pdbx_seq_one_letter_code
_entity_poly.pdbx_strand_id
1 'polypeptide(L)'
;MICEKCGSEVETVKCVHCGQEVIRLGPHCYHCGKELHVHAEGETDNTDFDNRILCSDGACIGVINEHGICKVCGKPYTPEV
;
A
#
# COMPACT_ATOMS: atom_id res chain seq x y z
N MET A 1 -2.86 14.68 20.65
CA MET A 1 -1.47 14.91 21.12
C MET A 1 -0.62 15.41 19.96
N ILE A 2 0.41 16.23 20.18
CA ILE A 2 1.24 16.79 19.10
C ILE A 2 2.55 16.01 19.02
N CYS A 3 2.93 15.55 17.83
CA CYS A 3 4.22 14.89 17.62
C CYS A 3 5.37 15.90 17.66
N GLU A 4 6.32 15.75 18.58
CA GLU A 4 7.44 16.69 18.74
C GLU A 4 8.45 16.66 17.57
N LYS A 5 8.40 15.64 16.71
CA LYS A 5 9.30 15.51 15.55
C LYS A 5 8.78 16.20 14.30
N CYS A 6 7.46 16.21 14.09
CA CYS A 6 6.85 16.73 12.86
C CYS A 6 5.78 17.80 13.12
N GLY A 7 5.40 18.05 14.36
CA GLY A 7 4.39 19.04 14.76
C GLY A 7 2.95 18.65 14.43
N SER A 8 2.70 17.46 13.87
CA SER A 8 1.36 17.02 13.50
C SER A 8 0.52 16.64 14.72
N GLU A 9 -0.77 16.98 14.68
CA GLU A 9 -1.75 16.52 15.65
C GLU A 9 -2.11 15.06 15.36
N VAL A 10 -1.97 14.20 16.37
CA VAL A 10 -2.33 12.79 16.30
C VAL A 10 -3.38 12.46 17.37
N GLU A 11 -4.35 11.65 17.00
CA GLU A 11 -5.43 11.20 17.88
C GLU A 11 -5.05 9.89 18.57
N THR A 12 -5.31 9.77 19.87
CA THR A 12 -5.20 8.53 20.63
C THR A 12 -6.57 7.87 20.77
N VAL A 13 -6.63 6.56 20.58
CA VAL A 13 -7.84 5.75 20.69
C VAL A 13 -7.56 4.50 21.51
N LYS A 14 -8.50 4.10 22.36
CA LYS A 14 -8.45 2.83 23.07
C LYS A 14 -8.93 1.71 22.16
N CYS A 15 -8.06 0.75 21.86
CA CYS A 15 -8.42 -0.39 21.03
C CYS A 15 -9.47 -1.26 21.73
N VAL A 16 -10.60 -1.53 21.08
CA VAL A 16 -11.68 -2.37 21.62
C VAL A 16 -11.28 -3.85 21.77
N HIS A 17 -10.22 -4.27 21.10
CA HIS A 17 -9.81 -5.67 21.08
C HIS A 17 -8.72 -6.04 22.08
N CYS A 18 -7.72 -5.18 22.27
CA CYS A 18 -6.64 -5.43 23.23
C CYS A 18 -6.68 -4.49 24.45
N GLY A 19 -7.55 -3.47 24.43
CA GLY A 19 -7.70 -2.52 25.52
C GLY A 19 -6.58 -1.48 25.65
N GLN A 20 -5.54 -1.55 24.81
CA GLN A 20 -4.43 -0.61 24.82
C GLN A 20 -4.83 0.76 24.26
N GLU A 21 -4.28 1.82 24.84
CA GLU A 21 -4.34 3.17 24.29
C GLU A 21 -3.27 3.29 23.19
N VAL A 22 -3.71 3.53 21.96
CA VAL A 22 -2.86 3.55 20.77
C VAL A 22 -3.09 4.81 19.95
N ILE A 23 -2.05 5.28 19.26
CA ILE A 23 -2.19 6.38 18.28
C ILE A 23 -2.90 5.86 17.02
N ARG A 24 -3.91 6.61 16.53
CA ARG A 24 -4.61 6.32 15.28
C ARG A 24 -3.77 6.75 14.08
N LEU A 25 -2.88 5.86 13.64
CA LEU A 25 -2.06 6.05 12.43
C LEU A 25 -2.72 5.51 11.15
N GLY A 26 -3.75 4.68 11.29
CA GLY A 26 -4.44 4.02 10.18
C GLY A 26 -5.59 3.13 10.68
N PRO A 27 -6.15 2.26 9.83
CA PRO A 27 -7.32 1.45 10.17
C PRO A 27 -7.03 0.28 11.11
N HIS A 28 -5.76 0.01 11.45
CA HIS A 28 -5.37 -1.14 12.28
C HIS A 28 -4.61 -0.72 13.53
N CYS A 29 -4.78 -1.49 14.60
CA CYS A 29 -4.07 -1.33 15.85
C CYS A 29 -2.65 -1.86 15.72
N TYR A 30 -1.63 -0.98 15.83
CA TYR A 30 -0.23 -1.40 15.74
C TYR A 30 0.22 -2.34 16.87
N HIS A 31 -0.56 -2.45 17.95
CA HIS A 31 -0.25 -3.36 19.06
C HIS A 31 -0.80 -4.78 18.83
N CYS A 32 -2.01 -4.94 18.25
CA CYS A 32 -2.66 -6.25 18.15
C CYS A 32 -3.08 -6.67 16.75
N GLY A 33 -2.86 -5.82 15.75
CA GLY A 33 -3.16 -6.07 14.33
C GLY A 33 -4.63 -5.99 13.94
N LYS A 34 -5.56 -5.89 14.89
CA LYS A 34 -7.01 -5.82 14.60
C LYS A 34 -7.45 -4.40 14.22
N GLU A 35 -8.56 -4.33 13.50
CA GLU A 35 -9.12 -3.08 13.01
C GLU A 35 -9.50 -2.12 14.16
N LEU A 36 -9.08 -0.87 14.01
CA LEU A 36 -9.57 0.26 14.78
C LEU A 36 -10.75 0.81 13.99
N HIS A 37 -11.96 0.35 14.29
CA HIS A 37 -13.18 0.75 13.56
C HIS A 37 -13.27 2.26 13.35
N VAL A 38 -12.99 2.71 12.13
CA VAL A 38 -13.26 4.06 11.64
C VAL A 38 -13.69 3.89 10.20
N HIS A 39 -14.99 4.03 9.96
CA HIS A 39 -15.54 4.10 8.62
C HIS A 39 -14.97 5.36 7.95
N ALA A 40 -14.12 5.16 6.95
CA ALA A 40 -13.84 6.15 5.94
C ALA A 40 -14.37 5.56 4.63
N GLU A 41 -15.56 6.00 4.24
CA GLU A 41 -16.05 5.90 2.87
C GLU A 41 -15.07 6.65 1.94
N GLY A 42 -14.17 5.89 1.34
CA GLY A 42 -13.13 6.38 0.45
C GLY A 42 -12.91 5.32 -0.63
N GLU A 43 -13.86 5.28 -1.56
CA GLU A 43 -13.63 5.15 -3.00
C GLU A 43 -12.48 4.20 -3.37
N THR A 44 -12.84 2.94 -3.61
CA THR A 44 -11.97 2.00 -4.30
C THR A 44 -11.71 2.54 -5.72
N ASP A 45 -10.70 3.38 -5.88
CA ASP A 45 -10.08 3.65 -7.19
C ASP A 45 -9.30 2.38 -7.59
N ASN A 46 -10.06 1.36 -7.97
CA ASN A 46 -9.59 0.09 -8.48
C ASN A 46 -9.23 0.25 -9.96
N THR A 47 -8.31 1.14 -10.31
CA THR A 47 -7.95 1.28 -11.73
C THR A 47 -6.54 1.81 -11.92
N ASP A 48 -5.53 0.92 -11.84
CA ASP A 48 -4.30 0.93 -12.69
C ASP A 48 -3.20 -0.01 -12.14
N PHE A 49 -3.21 -0.33 -10.85
CA PHE A 49 -2.14 -1.17 -10.27
C PHE A 49 -2.21 -2.65 -10.67
N ASP A 50 -3.40 -3.18 -10.93
CA ASP A 50 -3.60 -4.60 -11.26
C ASP A 50 -3.05 -4.98 -12.65
N ASN A 51 -2.94 -4.00 -13.56
CA ASN A 51 -2.50 -4.24 -14.94
C ASN A 51 -0.98 -4.14 -15.14
N ARG A 52 -0.18 -4.07 -14.06
CA ARG A 52 1.28 -3.95 -14.18
C ARG A 52 1.93 -5.31 -14.37
N ILE A 53 2.42 -5.56 -15.58
CA ILE A 53 3.13 -6.79 -15.94
C ILE A 53 4.64 -6.60 -15.74
N LEU A 54 5.29 -7.50 -15.00
CA LEU A 54 6.75 -7.53 -14.83
C LEU A 54 7.44 -8.00 -16.11
N CYS A 55 8.68 -7.55 -16.32
CA CYS A 55 9.49 -8.01 -17.45
C CYS A 55 9.71 -9.53 -17.40
N SER A 56 9.59 -10.21 -18.54
CA SER A 56 9.80 -11.66 -18.69
C SER A 56 11.27 -12.11 -18.57
N ASP A 57 12.23 -11.18 -18.47
CA ASP A 57 13.66 -11.49 -18.47
C ASP A 57 14.19 -12.05 -17.13
N GLY A 58 13.35 -12.12 -16.09
CA GLY A 58 13.66 -12.67 -14.76
C GLY A 58 14.70 -11.89 -13.92
N ALA A 59 15.69 -11.28 -14.57
CA ALA A 59 16.72 -10.43 -13.97
C ALA A 59 16.40 -8.93 -14.09
N CYS A 60 15.43 -8.55 -14.92
CA CYS A 60 15.04 -7.16 -15.13
C CYS A 60 13.93 -6.74 -14.15
N ILE A 61 14.13 -5.64 -13.41
CA ILE A 61 13.14 -5.08 -12.46
C ILE A 61 12.07 -4.20 -13.13
N GLY A 62 12.08 -4.10 -14.46
CA GLY A 62 11.20 -3.23 -15.21
C GLY A 62 9.78 -3.79 -15.38
N VAL A 63 8.84 -2.89 -15.69
CA VAL A 63 7.47 -3.24 -16.09
C VAL A 63 7.27 -3.05 -17.59
N ILE A 64 6.33 -3.79 -18.14
CA ILE A 64 5.92 -3.72 -19.55
C ILE A 64 5.02 -2.48 -19.77
N ASN A 65 5.23 -1.77 -20.88
CA ASN A 65 4.37 -0.66 -21.31
C ASN A 65 3.19 -1.16 -22.17
N GLU A 66 2.31 -0.23 -22.57
CA GLU A 66 1.16 -0.51 -23.44
C GLU A 66 1.52 -1.11 -24.81
N HIS A 67 2.79 -0.97 -25.24
CA HIS A 67 3.30 -1.55 -26.49
C HIS A 67 3.89 -2.96 -26.31
N GLY A 68 3.83 -3.54 -25.11
CA GLY A 68 4.40 -4.86 -24.83
C GLY A 68 5.93 -4.84 -24.69
N ILE A 69 6.55 -3.68 -24.46
CA ILE A 69 7.99 -3.51 -24.32
C ILE A 69 8.35 -3.12 -22.87
N CYS A 70 9.42 -3.71 -22.33
CA CYS A 70 9.92 -3.31 -21.03
C CYS A 70 10.45 -1.86 -21.03
N LYS A 71 9.98 -1.05 -20.08
CA LYS A 71 10.39 0.36 -19.92
C LYS A 71 11.87 0.56 -19.53
N VAL A 72 12.56 -0.50 -19.11
CA VAL A 72 13.95 -0.44 -18.62
C VAL A 72 14.92 -1.05 -19.63
N CYS A 73 14.74 -2.32 -20.00
CA CYS A 73 15.68 -3.03 -20.88
C CYS A 73 15.29 -2.99 -22.36
N GLY A 74 14.09 -2.51 -22.71
CA GLY A 74 13.61 -2.45 -24.09
C GLY A 74 13.28 -3.80 -24.75
N LYS A 75 13.38 -4.91 -24.01
CA LYS A 75 13.01 -6.25 -24.51
C LYS A 75 11.49 -6.39 -24.65
N PRO A 76 11.00 -7.11 -25.68
CA PRO A 76 9.59 -7.44 -25.80
C PRO A 76 9.16 -8.42 -24.72
N TYR A 77 7.90 -8.32 -24.28
CA TYR A 77 7.30 -9.26 -23.35
C TYR A 77 7.09 -10.62 -24.01
N THR A 78 7.68 -11.65 -23.42
CA THR A 78 7.56 -13.05 -23.85
C THR A 78 7.09 -13.88 -22.65
N PRO A 79 5.78 -14.17 -22.52
CA PRO A 79 5.32 -15.01 -21.42
C PRO A 79 5.96 -16.40 -21.52
N GLU A 80 6.33 -16.98 -20.38
CA GLU A 80 6.76 -18.38 -20.33
C GLU A 80 5.57 -19.27 -20.74
N VAL A 81 5.80 -20.20 -21.68
CA VAL A 81 4.79 -21.10 -22.25
C VAL A 81 4.81 -22.44 -21.51
#